data_AF-A0A8J1ZEA5-F1
#
_entry.id   AF-A0A8J1ZEA5-F1
#
_cell.length_a   1.000
_cell.length_b   1.000
_cell.length_c   1.000
_cell.angle_alpha   90.00
_cell.angle_beta   90.00
_cell.angle_gamma   90.00
#
_symmetry.space_group_name_H-M   'P 1'
#
loop_
_entity.id
_entity.type
_entity.pdbx_description
1 polymer ?
#
loop_
_entity_poly.entity_id
_entity_poly.type
_entity_poly.pdbx_seq_one_letter_code
_entity_poly.pdbx_strand_id
1 'polypeptide(L)'
;MTSDDVPRGQSGRFADSSSLWLNLGPRQESELLPPGAEINATAHQNGNGISGAGPTVESPDASSSYERWRYSLLRWRLSRSYLGYNMALLAIVSLLLLWNLKRLATTGFLPRWRHHPWEEALEIVIALLLLAECGTTLFLLGFDRFRRSFWLKLDFFVVCVSWLSLVWAIWQLSSSKHKAGQEPTLVENFELPFLVLRFMVQPLRVVSQVTQLQRAQRSLDVDNVDFSRLEDLSGDSNGFGRPALSGT
;
A
#
# COMPACT_ATOMS: atom_id res chain seq x y z
N MET A 1 -8.45 -65.72 5.72
CA MET A 1 -7.60 -65.04 6.70
C MET A 1 -6.46 -64.38 5.95
N THR A 2 -6.63 -63.11 5.57
CA THR A 2 -5.57 -62.12 5.34
C THR A 2 -6.31 -60.79 5.28
N SER A 3 -6.23 -60.03 6.37
CA SER A 3 -6.75 -58.67 6.49
C SER A 3 -5.86 -57.75 5.68
N ASP A 4 -6.43 -57.07 4.69
CA ASP A 4 -5.76 -55.98 3.98
C ASP A 4 -6.06 -54.68 4.73
N ASP A 5 -5.04 -54.19 5.43
CA ASP A 5 -5.03 -52.90 6.11
C ASP A 5 -5.05 -51.77 5.07
N VAL A 6 -6.17 -51.06 5.00
CA VAL A 6 -6.32 -49.82 4.23
C VAL A 6 -5.65 -48.67 5.00
N PRO A 7 -4.59 -48.03 4.48
CA PRO A 7 -3.99 -46.88 5.13
C PRO A 7 -4.94 -45.69 5.04
N ARG A 8 -5.50 -45.29 6.19
CA ARG A 8 -6.25 -44.04 6.34
C ARG A 8 -5.34 -42.88 5.96
N GLY A 9 -5.66 -42.26 4.83
CA GLY A 9 -5.00 -41.08 4.31
C GLY A 9 -4.90 -39.99 5.37
N GLN A 10 -3.68 -39.50 5.54
CA GLN A 10 -3.38 -38.28 6.29
C GLN A 10 -4.23 -37.16 5.71
N SER A 11 -5.24 -36.75 6.47
CA SER A 11 -5.94 -35.49 6.28
C SER A 11 -4.90 -34.39 6.47
N GLY A 12 -4.36 -33.92 5.35
CA GLY A 12 -3.45 -32.79 5.30
C GLY A 12 -4.14 -31.63 5.97
N ARG A 13 -3.65 -31.27 7.16
CA ARG A 13 -3.88 -29.95 7.76
C ARG A 13 -3.44 -28.94 6.72
N PHE A 14 -4.40 -28.41 5.97
CA PHE A 14 -4.26 -27.10 5.35
C PHE A 14 -3.94 -26.16 6.50
N ALA A 15 -2.64 -25.89 6.66
CA ALA A 15 -2.13 -24.89 7.56
C ALA A 15 -2.81 -23.59 7.14
N ASP A 16 -3.75 -23.18 7.99
CA ASP A 16 -4.55 -22.00 7.87
C ASP A 16 -3.61 -20.80 7.71
N SER A 17 -3.39 -20.39 6.46
CA SER A 17 -2.45 -19.32 6.09
C SER A 17 -2.90 -17.97 6.68
N SER A 18 -4.13 -17.89 7.19
CA SER A 18 -4.67 -16.79 7.99
C SER A 18 -3.92 -16.57 9.31
N SER A 19 -3.36 -17.64 9.90
CA SER A 19 -2.64 -17.58 11.17
C SER A 19 -1.20 -17.08 11.04
N LEU A 20 -0.59 -17.20 9.85
CA LEU A 20 0.75 -16.67 9.57
C LEU A 20 0.77 -15.13 9.45
N TRP A 21 -0.37 -14.50 9.13
CA TRP A 21 -0.48 -13.04 9.06
C TRP A 21 -0.81 -12.37 10.39
N LEU A 22 -1.26 -13.13 11.40
CA LEU A 22 -1.64 -12.61 12.72
C LEU A 22 -0.49 -12.58 13.73
N ASN A 23 0.65 -13.22 13.44
CA ASN A 23 1.82 -13.26 14.33
C ASN A 23 2.96 -12.32 13.89
N LEU A 24 2.72 -11.45 12.91
CA LEU A 24 3.46 -10.20 12.77
C LEU A 24 2.84 -9.18 13.73
N GLY A 25 2.95 -9.47 15.04
CA GLY A 25 2.76 -8.45 16.05
C GLY A 25 3.75 -7.29 15.84
N PRO A 26 3.54 -6.14 16.50
CA PRO A 26 4.44 -4.98 16.44
C PRO A 26 5.79 -5.35 17.09
N ARG A 27 6.59 -6.15 16.38
CA ARG A 27 7.94 -6.49 16.79
C ARG A 27 8.82 -5.34 16.33
N GLN A 28 9.06 -4.43 17.28
CA GLN A 28 10.09 -3.38 17.26
C GLN A 28 9.99 -2.36 16.12
N GLU A 29 9.01 -1.45 16.20
CA GLU A 29 9.23 -0.08 15.69
C GLU A 29 10.00 0.80 16.71
N SER A 30 10.36 0.26 17.88
CA SER A 30 11.22 0.93 18.87
C SER A 30 12.71 1.02 18.49
N GLU A 31 13.14 0.43 17.36
CA GLU A 31 14.53 0.51 16.87
C GLU A 31 14.72 1.42 15.64
N LEU A 32 13.70 2.19 15.25
CA LEU A 32 13.78 3.15 14.14
C LEU A 32 13.68 4.62 14.61
N LEU A 33 14.04 4.87 15.87
CA LEU A 33 14.57 6.19 16.24
C LEU A 33 15.92 6.34 15.51
N PRO A 34 16.13 7.42 14.72
CA PRO A 34 17.43 7.68 14.13
C PRO A 34 18.51 7.67 15.22
N PRO A 35 19.67 7.02 14.99
CA PRO A 35 20.78 7.07 15.92
C PRO A 35 21.25 8.52 16.01
N GLY A 36 20.84 9.23 17.06
CA GLY A 36 21.11 10.67 17.20
C GLY A 36 20.24 11.42 18.21
N ALA A 37 19.13 10.83 18.68
CA ALA A 37 18.31 11.40 19.74
C ALA A 37 18.57 10.71 21.10
N GLU A 38 19.83 10.46 21.44
CA GLU A 38 20.22 10.34 22.85
C GLU A 38 20.13 11.74 23.45
N ILE A 39 18.96 12.07 23.97
CA ILE A 39 18.79 13.22 24.86
C ILE A 39 19.60 12.88 26.11
N ASN A 40 20.83 13.40 26.14
CA ASN A 40 21.69 13.44 27.31
C ASN A 40 20.96 14.15 28.45
N ALA A 41 20.15 13.39 29.20
CA ALA A 41 19.76 13.72 30.55
C ALA A 41 20.91 13.39 31.50
N THR A 42 22.07 14.01 31.28
CA THR A 42 23.15 14.05 32.27
C THR A 42 23.29 15.49 32.72
N ALA A 43 22.53 15.82 33.76
CA ALA A 43 22.83 16.97 34.59
C ALA A 43 24.23 16.78 35.19
N HIS A 44 25.22 17.48 34.65
CA HIS A 44 26.38 17.91 35.43
C HIS A 44 26.78 19.32 35.02
N GLN A 45 26.33 20.23 35.86
CA GLN A 45 26.77 21.60 36.04
C GLN A 45 28.30 21.62 36.23
N ASN A 46 29.06 22.23 35.31
CA ASN A 46 30.30 22.92 35.68
C ASN A 46 30.83 23.89 34.59
N GLY A 47 30.88 25.18 34.96
CA GLY A 47 32.05 26.03 34.79
C GLY A 47 32.56 26.39 33.39
N ASN A 48 32.24 27.62 32.98
CA ASN A 48 33.14 28.61 32.36
C ASN A 48 34.13 28.15 31.27
N GLY A 49 33.81 28.50 30.02
CA GLY A 49 34.75 28.50 28.91
C GLY A 49 34.15 29.18 27.68
N ILE A 50 34.02 30.51 27.73
CA ILE A 50 33.59 31.35 26.61
C ILE A 50 34.64 31.26 25.50
N SER A 51 34.28 30.70 24.34
CA SER A 51 34.90 31.00 23.05
C SER A 51 33.94 30.70 21.90
N GLY A 52 33.19 31.75 21.55
CA GLY A 52 32.61 32.08 20.25
C GLY A 52 32.61 31.05 19.13
N ALA A 53 31.68 30.09 19.20
CA ALA A 53 31.09 29.53 17.99
C ALA A 53 29.75 30.26 17.78
N GLY A 54 29.73 31.17 16.80
CA GLY A 54 28.52 31.93 16.47
C GLY A 54 27.36 30.98 16.15
N PRO A 55 26.11 31.35 16.46
CA PRO A 55 24.94 30.52 16.18
C PRO A 55 24.89 30.29 14.67
N THR A 56 25.27 29.10 14.23
CA THR A 56 24.90 28.60 12.91
C THR A 56 23.38 28.60 12.89
N VAL A 57 22.83 29.59 12.20
CA VAL A 57 21.41 29.70 11.87
C VAL A 57 21.06 28.45 11.08
N GLU A 58 20.68 27.37 11.78
CA GLU A 58 20.11 26.19 11.18
C GLU A 58 18.85 26.65 10.46
N SER A 59 18.90 26.64 9.13
CA SER A 59 17.84 27.14 8.27
C SER A 59 16.54 26.44 8.65
N PRO A 60 15.56 27.15 9.23
CA PRO A 60 14.29 26.56 9.58
C PRO A 60 13.56 26.09 8.31
N ASP A 61 12.83 25.00 8.46
CA ASP A 61 11.51 24.78 7.82
C ASP A 61 11.41 23.98 6.51
N ALA A 62 12.50 23.48 5.92
CA ALA A 62 12.37 22.54 4.80
C ALA A 62 11.84 21.16 5.25
N SER A 63 12.28 20.69 6.42
CA SER A 63 11.83 19.41 7.00
C SER A 63 10.38 19.45 7.49
N SER A 64 9.96 20.57 8.11
CA SER A 64 8.61 20.72 8.66
C SER A 64 7.52 20.73 7.59
N SER A 65 7.80 21.29 6.41
CA SER A 65 6.87 21.31 5.27
C SER A 65 6.67 19.93 4.66
N TYR A 66 7.75 19.15 4.52
CA TYR A 66 7.70 17.78 3.99
C TYR A 66 6.89 16.85 4.89
N GLU A 67 7.07 16.96 6.21
CA GLU A 67 6.31 16.18 7.19
C GLU A 67 4.81 16.47 7.10
N ARG A 68 4.41 17.75 7.06
CA ARG A 68 3.00 18.15 6.92
C ARG A 68 2.36 17.56 5.66
N TRP A 69 3.07 17.62 4.53
CA TRP A 69 2.56 17.07 3.26
C TRP A 69 2.42 15.55 3.31
N ARG A 70 3.41 14.86 3.90
CA ARG A 70 3.37 13.41 4.12
C ARG A 70 2.18 12.99 4.99
N TYR A 71 1.94 13.69 6.11
CA TYR A 71 0.78 13.42 6.97
C TYR A 71 -0.55 13.67 6.25
N SER A 72 -0.65 14.75 5.48
CA SER A 72 -1.85 15.06 4.69
C SER A 72 -2.15 13.96 3.68
N LEU A 73 -1.12 13.44 3.00
CA LEU A 73 -1.27 12.35 2.03
C LEU A 73 -1.63 11.02 2.69
N LEU A 74 -0.99 10.68 3.81
CA LEU A 74 -1.37 9.49 4.58
C LEU A 74 -2.84 9.56 5.01
N ARG A 75 -3.28 10.71 5.52
CA ARG A 75 -4.67 10.94 5.91
C ARG A 75 -5.63 10.82 4.73
N TRP A 76 -5.25 11.34 3.57
CA TRP A 76 -6.05 11.22 2.35
C TRP A 76 -6.18 9.77 1.88
N ARG A 77 -5.10 8.98 1.90
CA ARG A 77 -5.14 7.55 1.53
C ARG A 77 -5.95 6.69 2.50
N LEU A 78 -5.95 7.07 3.78
CA LEU A 78 -6.77 6.43 4.80
C LEU A 78 -8.25 6.84 4.73
N SER A 79 -8.60 7.80 3.88
CA SER A 79 -9.98 8.26 3.75
C SER A 79 -10.85 7.24 3.03
N ARG A 80 -12.11 7.10 3.47
CA ARG A 80 -13.12 6.27 2.78
C ARG A 80 -13.34 6.73 1.33
N SER A 81 -13.14 8.01 1.06
CA SER A 81 -13.24 8.59 -0.29
C SER A 81 -12.22 8.01 -1.25
N TYR A 82 -11.00 7.73 -0.78
CA TYR A 82 -9.96 7.10 -1.60
C TYR A 82 -10.31 5.64 -1.95
N LEU A 83 -10.91 4.90 -1.01
CA LEU A 83 -11.44 3.57 -1.30
C LEU A 83 -12.54 3.64 -2.36
N GLY A 84 -13.45 4.62 -2.27
CA GLY A 84 -14.48 4.86 -3.28
C GLY A 84 -13.90 5.15 -4.67
N TYR A 85 -12.84 5.94 -4.76
CA TYR A 85 -12.11 6.18 -5.99
C TYR A 85 -11.53 4.89 -6.61
N ASN A 86 -10.90 4.05 -5.79
CA ASN A 86 -10.36 2.76 -6.25
C ASN A 86 -11.47 1.80 -6.69
N MET A 87 -12.61 1.78 -6.00
CA MET A 87 -13.78 0.99 -6.41
C MET A 87 -14.38 1.49 -7.74
N ALA A 88 -14.41 2.80 -7.96
CA ALA A 88 -14.85 3.38 -9.23
C ALA A 88 -13.90 3.01 -10.38
N LEU A 89 -12.57 3.09 -10.17
CA LEU A 89 -11.59 2.62 -11.14
C LEU A 89 -11.74 1.14 -11.45
N LEU A 90 -11.97 0.30 -10.43
CA LEU A 90 -12.25 -1.12 -10.60
C LEU A 90 -13.51 -1.35 -11.43
N ALA A 91 -14.58 -0.61 -11.14
CA ALA A 91 -15.82 -0.72 -11.88
C ALA A 91 -15.64 -0.33 -13.36
N ILE A 92 -14.93 0.78 -13.64
CA ILE A 92 -14.66 1.24 -15.01
C ILE A 92 -13.89 0.17 -15.79
N VAL A 93 -12.77 -0.34 -15.26
CA VAL A 93 -11.98 -1.37 -15.95
C VAL A 93 -12.73 -2.69 -16.08
N SER A 94 -13.55 -3.05 -15.10
CA SER A 94 -14.43 -4.23 -15.20
C SER A 94 -15.45 -4.06 -16.34
N LEU A 95 -16.04 -2.87 -16.50
CA LEU A 95 -16.96 -2.58 -17.60
C LEU A 95 -16.24 -2.65 -18.95
N LEU A 96 -15.02 -2.10 -19.07
CA LEU A 96 -14.21 -2.20 -20.28
C LEU A 96 -13.89 -3.67 -20.62
N LEU A 97 -13.52 -4.49 -19.62
CA LEU A 97 -13.27 -5.91 -19.83
C LEU A 97 -14.53 -6.66 -20.27
N LEU A 98 -15.64 -6.47 -19.56
CA LEU A 98 -16.91 -7.13 -19.89
C LEU A 98 -17.39 -6.74 -21.29
N TRP A 99 -17.21 -5.47 -21.66
CA TRP A 99 -17.52 -4.98 -22.99
C TRP A 99 -16.67 -5.70 -24.05
N ASN A 100 -15.36 -5.77 -23.85
CA ASN A 100 -14.43 -6.48 -24.74
C ASN A 100 -14.73 -7.98 -24.83
N LEU A 101 -15.05 -8.62 -23.70
CA LEU A 101 -15.37 -10.04 -23.66
C LEU A 101 -16.70 -10.35 -24.35
N LYS A 102 -17.73 -9.52 -24.12
CA LYS A 102 -19.01 -9.63 -24.83
C LYS A 102 -18.81 -9.50 -26.33
N ARG A 103 -18.00 -8.52 -26.76
CA ARG A 103 -17.69 -8.30 -28.18
C ARG A 103 -16.93 -9.47 -28.81
N LEU A 104 -15.98 -10.04 -28.09
CA LEU A 104 -15.26 -11.25 -28.51
C LEU A 104 -16.23 -12.43 -28.64
N ALA A 105 -17.11 -12.63 -27.65
CA ALA A 105 -18.09 -13.71 -27.65
C ALA A 105 -19.12 -13.59 -28.79
N THR A 106 -19.60 -12.39 -29.11
CA THR A 106 -20.59 -12.20 -30.18
C THR A 106 -20.02 -12.39 -31.57
N THR A 107 -18.74 -12.05 -31.77
CA THR A 107 -18.17 -11.97 -33.12
C THR A 107 -17.24 -13.14 -33.45
N GLY A 108 -16.86 -13.95 -32.45
CA GLY A 108 -16.03 -15.17 -32.60
C GLY A 108 -14.56 -14.89 -32.98
N PHE A 109 -14.30 -13.74 -33.57
CA PHE A 109 -12.99 -13.16 -33.83
C PHE A 109 -13.01 -11.75 -33.25
N LEU A 110 -11.91 -11.30 -32.64
CA LEU A 110 -11.73 -9.89 -32.30
C LEU A 110 -11.78 -9.13 -33.62
N PRO A 111 -12.90 -8.45 -33.96
CA PRO A 111 -12.98 -7.79 -35.25
C PRO A 111 -11.92 -6.69 -35.21
N ARG A 112 -11.12 -6.53 -36.28
CA ARG A 112 -10.13 -5.45 -36.53
C ARG A 112 -10.73 -4.02 -36.51
N TRP A 113 -11.88 -3.87 -35.87
CA TRP A 113 -12.62 -2.64 -35.75
C TRP A 113 -11.80 -1.65 -34.95
N ARG A 114 -11.34 -0.59 -35.64
CA ARG A 114 -11.12 0.77 -35.13
C ARG A 114 -11.36 0.83 -33.62
N HIS A 115 -10.29 0.73 -32.83
CA HIS A 115 -10.36 1.07 -31.42
C HIS A 115 -11.09 2.41 -31.35
N HIS A 116 -12.22 2.40 -30.65
CA HIS A 116 -12.95 3.64 -30.50
C HIS A 116 -12.01 4.58 -29.75
N PRO A 117 -11.77 5.81 -30.26
CA PRO A 117 -10.76 6.70 -29.69
C PRO A 117 -11.01 7.02 -28.20
N TRP A 118 -12.26 6.86 -27.73
CA TRP A 118 -12.61 7.01 -26.32
C TRP A 118 -12.07 5.87 -25.44
N GLU A 119 -12.00 4.64 -25.93
CA GLU A 119 -11.51 3.47 -25.18
C GLU A 119 -10.01 3.60 -24.93
N GLU A 120 -9.26 3.92 -25.99
CA GLU A 120 -7.83 4.20 -25.90
C GLU A 120 -7.54 5.41 -25.00
N ALA A 121 -8.32 6.50 -25.13
CA ALA A 121 -8.19 7.65 -24.25
C ALA A 121 -8.44 7.28 -22.77
N LEU A 122 -9.45 6.46 -22.47
CA LEU A 122 -9.70 5.98 -21.11
C LEU A 122 -8.55 5.13 -20.58
N GLU A 123 -8.00 4.24 -21.40
CA GLU A 123 -6.85 3.42 -21.00
C GLU A 123 -5.64 4.29 -20.65
N ILE A 124 -5.33 5.29 -21.48
CA ILE A 124 -4.25 6.25 -21.24
C ILE A 124 -4.49 7.00 -19.92
N VAL A 125 -5.70 7.52 -19.70
CA VAL A 125 -6.05 8.26 -18.47
C VAL A 125 -5.91 7.35 -17.25
N ILE A 126 -6.41 6.12 -17.30
CA ILE A 126 -6.30 5.16 -16.19
C ILE A 126 -4.83 4.83 -15.93
N ALA A 127 -4.03 4.57 -16.96
CA ALA A 127 -2.61 4.28 -16.82
C ALA A 127 -1.85 5.45 -16.15
N LEU A 128 -2.13 6.69 -16.54
CA LEU A 128 -1.54 7.89 -15.93
C LEU A 128 -1.95 8.06 -14.46
N LEU A 129 -3.22 7.83 -14.14
CA LEU A 129 -3.72 7.88 -12.76
C LEU A 129 -3.03 6.83 -11.88
N LEU A 130 -2.93 5.59 -12.38
CA LEU A 130 -2.23 4.50 -11.68
C LEU A 130 -0.74 4.81 -11.47
N LEU A 131 -0.09 5.40 -12.48
CA LEU A 131 1.32 5.78 -12.40
C LEU A 131 1.54 6.90 -11.37
N ALA A 132 0.70 7.93 -11.38
CA ALA A 132 0.77 9.02 -10.41
C ALA A 132 0.53 8.51 -8.97
N GLU A 133 -0.45 7.63 -8.80
CA GLU A 133 -0.73 6.99 -7.52
C GLU A 133 0.42 6.12 -7.02
N CYS A 134 1.02 5.30 -7.90
CA CYS A 134 2.16 4.46 -7.54
C CYS A 134 3.41 5.30 -7.25
N GLY A 135 3.66 6.34 -8.05
CA GLY A 135 4.77 7.27 -7.84
C GLY A 135 4.68 8.01 -6.51
N THR A 136 3.49 8.53 -6.17
CA THR A 136 3.24 9.15 -4.86
C THR A 136 3.40 8.13 -3.72
N THR A 137 2.97 6.88 -3.91
CA THR A 137 3.19 5.79 -2.94
C THR A 137 4.67 5.55 -2.69
N LEU A 138 5.45 5.38 -3.75
CA LEU A 138 6.87 5.07 -3.67
C LEU A 138 7.64 6.21 -3.00
N PHE A 139 7.29 7.45 -3.37
CA PHE A 139 7.88 8.66 -2.79
C PHE A 139 7.55 8.81 -1.30
N LEU A 140 6.33 8.47 -0.88
CA LEU A 140 5.91 8.58 0.53
C LEU A 140 6.50 7.50 1.43
N LEU A 141 6.52 6.24 0.97
CA LEU A 141 6.97 5.11 1.78
C LEU A 141 8.50 4.94 1.78
N GLY A 142 9.17 5.48 0.76
CA GLY A 142 10.58 5.28 0.51
C GLY A 142 10.88 3.91 -0.11
N PHE A 143 12.06 3.81 -0.73
CA PHE A 143 12.47 2.61 -1.46
C PHE A 143 12.76 1.41 -0.53
N ASP A 144 13.19 1.66 0.71
CA ASP A 144 13.54 0.59 1.65
C ASP A 144 12.31 -0.20 2.12
N ARG A 145 11.22 0.49 2.48
CA ARG A 145 9.96 -0.17 2.85
C ARG A 145 9.34 -0.87 1.64
N PHE A 146 9.47 -0.27 0.46
CA PHE A 146 9.00 -0.85 -0.79
C PHE A 146 9.62 -2.23 -1.06
N ARG A 147 10.93 -2.40 -0.82
CA ARG A 147 11.60 -3.70 -1.01
C ARG A 147 11.17 -4.78 -0.03
N ARG A 148 10.63 -4.43 1.14
CA ARG A 148 10.19 -5.40 2.16
C ARG A 148 8.74 -5.86 1.97
N SER A 149 7.87 -5.00 1.44
CA SER A 149 6.44 -5.34 1.26
C SER A 149 6.18 -6.04 -0.08
N PHE A 150 5.76 -7.30 -0.05
CA PHE A 150 5.35 -8.05 -1.24
C PHE A 150 4.18 -7.36 -1.99
N TRP A 151 3.22 -6.81 -1.25
CA TRP A 151 2.06 -6.12 -1.80
C TRP A 151 2.42 -4.90 -2.64
N LEU A 152 3.41 -4.12 -2.18
CA LEU A 152 3.89 -2.95 -2.92
C LEU A 152 4.63 -3.34 -4.20
N LYS A 153 5.41 -4.44 -4.17
CA LYS A 153 6.08 -4.96 -5.36
C LYS A 153 5.07 -5.38 -6.42
N LEU A 154 3.99 -6.05 -6.00
CA LEU A 154 2.93 -6.44 -6.91
C LEU A 154 2.24 -5.22 -7.51
N ASP A 155 1.92 -4.21 -6.70
CA ASP A 155 1.34 -2.96 -7.19
C ASP A 155 2.24 -2.25 -8.22
N PHE A 156 3.54 -2.19 -7.93
CA PHE A 156 4.52 -1.62 -8.86
C PHE A 156 4.66 -2.41 -10.16
N PHE A 157 4.67 -3.75 -10.08
CA PHE A 157 4.71 -4.60 -11.26
C PHE A 157 3.54 -4.28 -12.22
N VAL A 158 2.37 -3.99 -11.66
CA VAL A 158 1.15 -3.71 -12.42
C VAL A 158 1.22 -2.36 -13.09
N VAL A 159 1.79 -1.38 -12.38
CA VAL A 159 2.05 -0.05 -12.92
C VAL A 159 3.08 -0.15 -14.04
N CYS A 160 4.14 -0.96 -13.89
CA CYS A 160 5.09 -1.25 -14.96
C CYS A 160 4.41 -1.89 -16.18
N VAL A 161 3.59 -2.92 -15.98
CA VAL A 161 2.81 -3.56 -17.06
C VAL A 161 1.89 -2.55 -17.75
N SER A 162 1.20 -1.72 -16.99
CA SER A 162 0.30 -0.68 -17.52
C SER A 162 1.08 0.39 -18.30
N TRP A 163 2.27 0.74 -17.83
CA TRP A 163 3.17 1.66 -18.50
C TRP A 163 3.73 1.08 -19.80
N LEU A 164 4.15 -0.19 -19.79
CA LEU A 164 4.61 -0.88 -21.00
C LEU A 164 3.49 -0.94 -22.04
N SER A 165 2.27 -1.27 -21.62
CA SER A 165 1.07 -1.25 -22.49
C SER A 165 0.82 0.14 -23.08
N LEU A 166 0.98 1.20 -22.28
CA LEU A 166 0.82 2.58 -22.74
C LEU A 166 1.89 2.98 -23.76
N VAL A 167 3.16 2.71 -23.47
CA VAL A 167 4.28 2.98 -24.39
C VAL A 167 4.09 2.20 -25.69
N TRP A 168 3.63 0.96 -25.59
CA TRP A 168 3.32 0.13 -26.74
C TRP A 168 2.20 0.74 -27.60
N ALA A 169 1.09 1.14 -26.99
CA ALA A 169 -0.02 1.79 -27.68
C ALA A 169 0.41 3.09 -28.39
N ILE A 170 1.17 3.95 -27.70
CA ILE A 170 1.71 5.19 -28.26
C ILE A 170 2.65 4.90 -29.44
N TRP A 171 3.52 3.89 -29.30
CA TRP A 171 4.45 3.49 -30.35
C TRP A 171 3.71 2.95 -31.58
N GLN A 172 2.63 2.20 -31.37
CA GLN A 172 1.79 1.67 -32.44
C GLN A 172 1.00 2.79 -33.14
N LEU A 173 0.43 3.75 -32.39
CA LEU A 173 -0.19 4.96 -32.94
C LEU A 173 0.79 5.79 -33.79
N SER A 174 2.03 5.94 -33.32
CA SER A 174 3.07 6.68 -34.03
C SER A 174 3.46 5.98 -35.34
N SER A 175 3.61 4.65 -35.30
CA SER A 175 4.00 3.83 -36.45
C SER A 175 2.88 3.68 -37.49
N SER A 176 1.62 3.65 -37.06
CA SER A 176 0.45 3.53 -37.95
C SER A 176 0.31 4.70 -38.92
N LYS A 177 0.77 5.91 -38.56
CA LYS A 177 0.71 7.07 -39.46
C LYS A 177 1.52 6.91 -40.74
N HIS A 178 2.54 6.04 -40.74
CA HIS A 178 3.43 5.85 -41.90
C HIS A 178 3.07 4.63 -42.76
N LYS A 179 2.14 3.76 -42.33
CA LYS A 179 1.88 2.46 -42.98
C LYS A 179 0.40 2.23 -43.29
N ALA A 180 -0.26 3.22 -43.91
CA ALA A 180 -1.69 3.17 -44.28
C ALA A 180 -2.08 2.09 -45.32
N GLY A 181 -1.25 1.07 -45.58
CA GLY A 181 -1.55 0.00 -46.52
C GLY A 181 -0.86 -1.34 -46.24
N GLN A 182 -0.22 -1.52 -45.08
CA GLN A 182 0.43 -2.80 -44.75
C GLN A 182 -0.54 -3.69 -43.94
N GLU A 183 -0.75 -4.92 -44.41
CA GLU A 183 -1.56 -5.96 -43.77
C GLU A 183 -1.25 -6.05 -42.25
N PRO A 184 -2.26 -6.06 -41.38
CA PRO A 184 -2.06 -6.11 -39.93
C PRO A 184 -1.37 -7.41 -39.52
N THR A 185 -0.13 -7.28 -39.06
CA THR A 185 0.65 -8.37 -38.47
C THR A 185 0.03 -8.83 -37.14
N LEU A 186 0.27 -10.10 -36.76
CA LEU A 186 -0.16 -10.80 -35.53
C LEU A 186 -0.04 -10.05 -34.18
N VAL A 187 0.59 -8.89 -34.20
CA VAL A 187 0.93 -8.03 -33.07
C VAL A 187 -0.28 -7.30 -32.46
N GLU A 188 -1.42 -7.22 -33.16
CA GLU A 188 -2.66 -6.62 -32.61
C GLU A 188 -3.28 -7.40 -31.44
N ASN A 189 -2.88 -8.65 -31.18
CA ASN A 189 -3.49 -9.46 -30.13
C ASN A 189 -2.92 -9.20 -28.71
N PHE A 190 -1.95 -8.30 -28.55
CA PHE A 190 -1.30 -8.08 -27.24
C PHE A 190 -2.10 -7.20 -26.27
N GLU A 191 -3.11 -6.45 -26.72
CA GLU A 191 -3.88 -5.56 -25.82
C GLU A 191 -4.78 -6.32 -24.85
N LEU A 192 -5.43 -7.39 -25.34
CA LEU A 192 -6.34 -8.21 -24.54
C LEU A 192 -5.67 -8.81 -23.28
N PRO A 193 -4.47 -9.44 -23.36
CA PRO A 193 -3.82 -9.96 -22.16
C PRO A 193 -3.43 -8.86 -21.16
N PHE A 194 -3.09 -7.65 -21.59
CA PHE A 194 -2.86 -6.53 -20.67
C PHE A 194 -4.14 -6.11 -19.94
N LEU A 195 -5.27 -6.07 -20.64
CA LEU A 195 -6.58 -5.76 -20.05
C LEU A 195 -7.00 -6.82 -19.01
N VAL A 196 -6.85 -8.10 -19.35
CA VAL A 196 -7.11 -9.23 -18.45
C VAL A 196 -6.19 -9.18 -17.23
N LEU A 197 -4.90 -8.89 -17.44
CA LEU A 197 -3.94 -8.78 -16.36
C LEU A 197 -4.29 -7.63 -15.40
N ARG A 198 -4.70 -6.47 -15.93
CA ARG A 198 -5.19 -5.36 -15.09
C ARG A 198 -6.42 -5.76 -14.29
N PHE A 199 -7.39 -6.43 -14.91
CA PHE A 199 -8.59 -6.90 -14.21
C PHE A 199 -8.28 -7.89 -13.09
N MET A 200 -7.34 -8.82 -13.30
CA MET A 200 -6.94 -9.76 -12.25
C MET A 200 -6.26 -9.06 -11.07
N VAL A 201 -5.54 -7.98 -11.35
CA VAL A 201 -4.78 -7.26 -10.32
C VAL A 201 -5.64 -6.26 -9.55
N GLN A 202 -6.55 -5.54 -10.19
CA GLN A 202 -7.28 -4.47 -9.51
C GLN A 202 -8.01 -4.91 -8.22
N PRO A 203 -8.66 -6.08 -8.15
CA PRO A 203 -9.20 -6.62 -6.90
C PRO A 203 -8.14 -6.79 -5.82
N LEU A 204 -6.95 -7.26 -6.21
CA LEU A 204 -5.82 -7.44 -5.30
C LEU A 204 -5.36 -6.10 -4.71
N ARG A 205 -5.46 -5.03 -5.49
CA ARG A 205 -5.19 -3.65 -5.05
C ARG A 205 -6.16 -3.22 -3.96
N VAL A 206 -7.46 -3.46 -4.15
CA VAL A 206 -8.49 -3.16 -3.14
C VAL A 206 -8.23 -3.95 -1.85
N VAL A 207 -7.93 -5.24 -1.95
CA VAL A 207 -7.58 -6.08 -0.79
C VAL A 207 -6.35 -5.53 -0.07
N SER A 208 -5.32 -5.11 -0.80
CA SER A 208 -4.12 -4.51 -0.20
C SER A 208 -4.42 -3.21 0.56
N GLN A 209 -5.37 -2.40 0.08
CA GLN A 209 -5.78 -1.16 0.75
C GLN A 209 -6.65 -1.45 1.97
N VAL A 210 -7.59 -2.39 1.88
CA VAL A 210 -8.43 -2.79 3.01
C VAL A 210 -7.58 -3.36 4.14
N THR A 211 -6.59 -4.21 3.82
CA THR A 211 -5.68 -4.77 4.83
C THR A 211 -4.80 -3.69 5.46
N GLN A 212 -4.33 -2.70 4.69
CA GLN A 212 -3.61 -1.54 5.24
C GLN A 212 -4.50 -0.69 6.14
N LEU A 213 -5.74 -0.43 5.72
CA LEU A 213 -6.72 0.32 6.51
C LEU A 213 -7.04 -0.39 7.82
N GLN A 214 -7.26 -1.70 7.78
CA GLN A 214 -7.50 -2.51 8.98
C GLN A 214 -6.31 -2.48 9.95
N ARG A 215 -5.07 -2.56 9.43
CA ARG A 215 -3.86 -2.45 10.27
C ARG A 215 -3.73 -1.06 10.89
N ALA A 216 -4.00 -0.02 10.13
CA ALA A 216 -3.97 1.36 10.63
C ALA A 216 -5.06 1.58 11.70
N GLN A 217 -6.28 1.06 11.49
CA GLN A 217 -7.35 1.14 12.47
C GLN A 217 -7.01 0.39 13.76
N ARG A 218 -6.41 -0.81 13.67
CA ARG A 218 -5.94 -1.53 14.86
C ARG A 218 -4.85 -0.76 15.62
N SER A 219 -4.01 0.00 14.92
CA SER A 219 -2.97 0.80 15.58
C SER A 219 -3.58 2.00 16.31
N LEU A 220 -4.55 2.67 15.69
CA LEU A 220 -5.28 3.78 16.31
C LEU A 220 -6.16 3.35 17.50
N ASP A 221 -6.71 2.14 17.46
CA ASP A 221 -7.52 1.60 18.56
C ASP A 221 -6.68 1.33 19.82
N VAL A 222 -5.40 0.98 19.64
CA VAL A 222 -4.45 0.83 20.77
C VAL A 222 -4.08 2.18 21.38
N ASP A 223 -3.95 3.24 20.57
CA ASP A 223 -3.65 4.58 21.08
C ASP A 223 -4.85 5.25 21.77
N ASN A 224 -6.07 4.77 21.49
CA ASN A 224 -7.30 5.25 22.13
C ASN A 224 -7.64 4.47 23.40
N VAL A 225 -6.71 3.66 23.92
CA VAL A 225 -6.82 3.13 25.28
C VAL A 225 -6.79 4.33 26.22
N ASP A 226 -7.95 4.59 26.81
CA ASP A 226 -8.21 5.72 27.69
C ASP A 226 -7.30 5.63 28.93
N PHE A 227 -6.11 6.23 28.86
CA PHE A 227 -5.12 6.25 29.95
C PHE A 227 -5.72 6.88 31.22
N SER A 228 -6.75 7.71 31.07
CA SER A 228 -7.59 8.23 32.15
C SER A 228 -8.12 7.13 33.07
N ARG A 229 -8.49 5.96 32.52
CA ARG A 229 -8.96 4.82 33.33
C ARG A 229 -7.85 4.09 34.09
N LEU A 230 -6.60 4.22 33.64
CA LEU A 230 -5.44 3.66 34.34
C LEU A 230 -5.02 4.57 35.51
N GLU A 231 -5.21 5.89 35.40
CA GLU A 231 -5.00 6.82 36.50
C GLU A 231 -6.00 6.60 37.64
N ASP A 232 -7.27 6.33 37.34
CA ASP A 232 -8.28 5.99 38.36
C ASP A 232 -7.94 4.69 39.12
N LEU A 233 -7.38 3.69 38.43
CA LEU A 233 -6.93 2.45 39.07
C LEU A 233 -5.62 2.63 39.85
N SER A 234 -4.78 3.60 39.46
CA SER A 234 -3.55 3.94 40.20
C SER A 234 -3.85 4.73 41.48
N GLY A 235 -4.90 5.55 41.50
CA GLY A 235 -5.30 6.37 42.65
C GLY A 235 -5.80 5.57 43.86
N ASP A 236 -6.38 4.40 43.63
CA ASP A 236 -6.95 3.55 44.69
C ASP A 236 -5.89 2.74 45.47
N SER A 237 -4.64 2.74 44.99
CA SER A 237 -3.52 2.09 45.68
C SER A 237 -3.04 2.82 46.95
N ASN A 238 -3.44 4.09 47.14
CA ASN A 238 -3.19 4.84 48.38
C ASN A 238 -4.14 4.46 49.53
N GLY A 239 -5.14 3.61 49.27
CA GLY A 239 -6.04 3.06 50.28
C GLY A 239 -5.51 1.81 50.99
N PHE A 240 -4.37 1.23 50.55
CA PHE A 240 -3.75 0.10 51.25
C PHE A 240 -3.04 0.62 52.50
N GLY A 241 -3.85 0.82 53.54
CA GLY A 241 -3.48 1.40 54.82
C GLY A 241 -2.18 0.82 55.37
N ARG A 242 -1.24 1.71 55.64
CA ARG A 242 -0.21 1.42 56.64
C ARG A 242 -0.93 1.13 57.97
N PRO A 243 -0.83 -0.08 58.53
CA PRO A 243 -1.36 -0.34 59.86
C PRO A 243 -0.66 0.61 60.83
N ALA A 244 -1.44 1.44 61.51
CA ALA A 244 -0.94 2.31 62.56
C ALA A 244 -0.32 1.45 63.66
N LEU A 245 1.01 1.46 63.74
CA LEU A 245 1.75 0.93 64.88
C LEU A 245 1.48 1.84 66.08
N SER A 246 0.47 1.48 66.86
CA SER A 246 0.21 2.02 68.19
C SER A 246 1.34 1.56 69.11
N GLY A 247 2.28 2.46 69.39
CA GLY A 247 3.29 2.28 70.43
C GLY A 247 2.64 2.22 71.82
N THR A 248 3.12 1.29 72.63
CA THR A 248 2.89 1.21 74.09
C THR A 248 4.19 1.52 74.80
#